data_AF-A0A2W1BJV2-F1
#
_entry.id   AF-A0A2W1BJV2-F1
#
_cell.length_a   1.000
_cell.length_b   1.000
_cell.length_c   1.000
_cell.angle_alpha   90.00
_cell.angle_beta   90.00
_cell.angle_gamma   90.00
#
_symmetry.space_group_name_H-M   'P 1'
#
loop_
_entity.id
_entity.type
_entity.pdbx_description
1 polymer ?
#
loop_
_entity_poly.entity_id
_entity_poly.type
_entity_poly.pdbx_seq_one_letter_code
_entity_poly.pdbx_strand_id
1 'polypeptide(L)'
;KFIESRNVMCYVACIYTMTQVVKNNKLSYEAVIKQVDMMFPAEMRDAVKAAATSCKDITKKYKDLCESAYWTAKCMYDYDAENFVFP
;
A
#
# COMPACT_ATOMS: atom_id res chain seq x y z
N LYS A 1 10.22 -11.33 0.46
CA LYS A 1 9.67 -11.99 1.68
C LYS A 1 9.16 -10.89 2.61
N PHE A 2 7.90 -10.96 3.03
CA PHE A 2 7.32 -10.04 4.00
C PHE A 2 7.74 -10.47 5.41
N ILE A 3 8.53 -9.63 6.09
CA ILE A 3 9.07 -9.92 7.43
C ILE A 3 8.21 -9.17 8.45
N GLU A 4 7.54 -9.92 9.32
CA GLU A 4 6.65 -9.40 10.36
C GLU A 4 7.45 -8.86 11.57
N SER A 5 8.28 -7.86 11.32
CA SER A 5 9.03 -7.15 12.35
C SER A 5 8.62 -5.69 12.38
N ARG A 6 8.57 -5.09 13.57
CA ARG A 6 8.16 -3.70 13.77
C ARG A 6 8.93 -2.73 12.86
N ASN A 7 10.24 -2.92 12.75
CA ASN A 7 11.10 -2.06 11.92
C ASN A 7 10.74 -2.14 10.44
N VAL A 8 10.49 -3.35 9.92
CA VAL A 8 10.07 -3.53 8.52
C VAL A 8 8.67 -2.95 8.29
N MET A 9 7.74 -3.15 9.23
CA MET A 9 6.41 -2.56 9.13
C MET A 9 6.47 -1.03 9.06
N CYS A 10 7.28 -0.40 9.92
CA CYS A 10 7.43 1.05 9.94
C CYS A 10 8.24 1.59 8.76
N TYR A 11 9.15 0.79 8.18
CA TYR A 11 9.78 1.13 6.91
C TYR A 11 8.72 1.24 5.80
N VAL A 12 7.78 0.30 5.73
CA VAL A 12 6.68 0.36 4.76
C VAL A 12 5.85 1.63 4.94
N ALA A 13 5.51 1.97 6.19
CA ALA A 13 4.82 3.22 6.50
C ALA A 13 5.63 4.48 6.14
N CYS A 14 6.96 4.45 6.30
CA CYS A 14 7.84 5.54 5.93
C CYS A 14 7.78 5.80 4.41
N ILE A 15 7.91 4.75 3.58
CA ILE A 15 7.76 4.85 2.13
C ILE A 15 6.39 5.41 1.75
N TYR A 16 5.30 4.90 2.33
CA TYR A 16 3.94 5.38 2.08
C TYR A 16 3.71 6.83 2.52
N THR A 17 4.43 7.29 3.55
CA THR A 17 4.41 8.69 3.94
C THR A 17 5.14 9.55 2.91
N MET A 18 6.31 9.10 2.43
CA MET A 18 7.06 9.81 1.39
C MET A 18 6.29 9.91 0.07
N THR A 19 5.58 8.85 -0.34
CA THR A 19 4.72 8.86 -1.53
C THR A 19 3.39 9.61 -1.32
N GLN A 20 3.19 10.28 -0.18
CA GLN A 20 2.01 11.11 0.10
C GLN A 20 0.68 10.34 0.06
N VAL A 21 0.70 9.02 0.31
CA VAL A 21 -0.53 8.21 0.42
C VAL A 21 -1.09 8.13 1.83
N VAL A 22 -0.34 8.63 2.82
CA VAL A 22 -0.77 8.75 4.23
C VAL A 22 -1.38 10.14 4.45
N LYS A 23 -2.60 10.19 4.98
CA LYS A 23 -3.30 11.41 5.42
C LYS A 23 -3.85 11.22 6.83
N ASN A 24 -3.66 12.19 7.71
CA ASN A 24 -4.13 12.11 9.11
C ASN A 24 -3.72 10.80 9.81
N ASN A 25 -2.47 10.40 9.62
CA ASN A 25 -1.90 9.16 10.16
C ASN A 25 -2.62 7.86 9.72
N LYS A 26 -3.30 7.89 8.56
CA LYS A 26 -4.00 6.74 7.95
C LYS A 26 -3.73 6.67 6.45
N LEU A 27 -3.76 5.47 5.88
CA LEU A 27 -3.71 5.33 4.43
C LEU A 27 -4.99 5.84 3.79
N SER A 28 -4.84 6.64 2.75
CA SER A 28 -5.95 7.17 1.96
C SER A 28 -6.04 6.43 0.64
N TYR A 29 -7.10 5.64 0.47
CA TYR A 29 -7.37 4.92 -0.78
C TYR A 29 -7.37 5.87 -2.00
N GLU A 30 -8.01 7.03 -1.89
CA GLU A 30 -8.02 8.04 -2.96
C GLU A 30 -6.59 8.52 -3.31
N ALA A 31 -5.74 8.74 -2.30
CA ALA A 31 -4.36 9.14 -2.52
C ALA A 31 -3.55 8.00 -3.18
N VAL A 32 -3.77 6.75 -2.78
CA VAL A 32 -3.15 5.58 -3.43
C VAL A 32 -3.52 5.52 -4.91
N ILE A 33 -4.81 5.61 -5.25
CA ILE A 33 -5.25 5.59 -6.65
C ILE A 33 -4.60 6.70 -7.48
N LYS A 34 -4.54 7.92 -6.93
CA LYS A 34 -3.84 9.04 -7.57
C LYS A 34 -2.35 8.78 -7.78
N GLN A 35 -1.66 8.22 -6.78
CA GLN A 35 -0.24 7.90 -6.92
C GLN A 35 -0.01 6.78 -7.94
N VAL A 36 -0.90 5.79 -8.03
CA VAL A 36 -0.82 4.75 -9.07
C VAL A 36 -0.91 5.36 -10.46
N ASP A 37 -1.83 6.31 -10.66
CA ASP A 37 -1.97 7.02 -11.95
C ASP A 37 -0.74 7.84 -12.35
N MET A 38 0.02 8.34 -11.38
CA MET A 38 1.22 9.15 -11.65
C MET A 38 2.49 8.31 -11.80
N MET A 39 2.63 7.24 -11.02
CA MET A 39 3.89 6.51 -10.88
C MET A 39 3.97 5.27 -11.77
N PHE A 40 2.85 4.64 -12.11
CA PHE A 40 2.86 3.36 -12.84
C PHE A 40 2.71 3.55 -14.36
N PRO A 41 3.34 2.67 -15.17
CA PRO A 41 3.06 2.53 -16.60
C PRO A 41 1.58 2.23 -16.86
N ALA A 42 1.06 2.64 -18.01
CA ALA A 42 -0.38 2.55 -18.32
C ALA A 42 -0.92 1.12 -18.24
N GLU A 43 -0.12 0.17 -18.71
CA GLU A 43 -0.39 -1.26 -18.75
C GLU A 43 -0.51 -1.91 -17.35
N MET A 44 0.09 -1.32 -16.31
CA MET A 44 0.04 -1.84 -14.93
C MET A 44 -1.02 -1.17 -14.07
N ARG A 45 -1.48 0.04 -14.44
CA ARG A 45 -2.35 0.86 -13.57
C ARG A 45 -3.61 0.14 -13.15
N ASP A 46 -4.30 -0.52 -14.08
CA ASP A 46 -5.57 -1.18 -13.79
C ASP A 46 -5.40 -2.35 -12.82
N ALA A 47 -4.35 -3.16 -12.99
CA ALA A 47 -4.01 -4.25 -12.09
C ALA A 47 -3.70 -3.74 -10.68
N VAL A 48 -2.85 -2.71 -10.56
CA VAL A 48 -2.47 -2.15 -9.26
C VAL A 48 -3.66 -1.45 -8.58
N LYS A 49 -4.54 -0.79 -9.34
CA LYS A 49 -5.79 -0.20 -8.83
C LYS A 49 -6.76 -1.28 -8.34
N ALA A 50 -6.85 -2.42 -9.05
CA ALA A 50 -7.66 -3.55 -8.62
C ALA A 50 -7.15 -4.10 -7.27
N ALA A 51 -5.84 -4.27 -7.12
CA ALA A 51 -5.21 -4.66 -5.86
C ALA A 51 -5.50 -3.65 -4.73
N ALA A 52 -5.32 -2.35 -4.99
CA ALA A 52 -5.62 -1.30 -4.01
C ALA A 52 -7.10 -1.28 -3.59
N THR A 53 -8.02 -1.54 -4.53
CA THR A 53 -9.46 -1.61 -4.28
C THR A 53 -9.81 -2.82 -3.42
N SER A 54 -9.22 -3.98 -3.72
CA SER A 54 -9.39 -5.22 -2.97
C SER A 54 -8.88 -5.10 -1.53
N CYS A 55 -7.80 -4.34 -1.33
CA CYS A 55 -7.10 -4.22 -0.05
C CYS A 55 -7.50 -3.00 0.80
N LYS A 56 -8.39 -2.11 0.32
CA LYS A 56 -8.72 -0.84 0.99
C LYS A 56 -9.19 -0.99 2.44
N ASP A 57 -9.87 -2.09 2.75
CA ASP A 57 -10.47 -2.34 4.05
C ASP A 57 -9.49 -2.94 5.08
N ILE A 58 -8.26 -3.27 4.70
CA ILE A 58 -7.21 -3.72 5.63
C ILE A 58 -6.95 -2.66 6.70
N THR A 59 -6.99 -1.38 6.33
CA THR A 59 -6.81 -0.23 7.21
C THR A 59 -7.85 -0.14 8.34
N LYS A 60 -8.98 -0.84 8.24
CA LYS A 60 -10.00 -0.90 9.30
C LYS A 60 -9.63 -1.88 10.41
N LYS A 61 -8.77 -2.86 10.11
CA LYS A 61 -8.35 -3.91 11.06
C LYS A 61 -7.22 -3.46 11.97
N TYR A 62 -6.40 -2.52 11.51
CA TYR A 62 -5.19 -2.08 12.20
C TYR A 62 -5.29 -0.59 12.55
N LYS A 63 -5.05 -0.24 13.81
CA LYS A 63 -5.05 1.17 14.26
C LYS A 63 -3.68 1.83 14.09
N ASP A 64 -2.63 1.03 14.20
CA ASP A 64 -1.25 1.49 14.03
C ASP A 64 -0.92 1.68 12.54
N LEU A 65 -0.22 2.77 12.22
CA LEU A 65 0.12 3.10 10.83
C LEU A 65 1.11 2.09 10.24
N CYS A 66 2.10 1.62 11.00
CA CYS A 66 3.09 0.66 10.51
C CYS A 66 2.42 -0.68 10.17
N GLU A 67 1.56 -1.19 11.06
CA GLU A 67 0.78 -2.40 10.79
C GLU A 67 -0.14 -2.22 9.59
N SER A 68 -0.90 -1.10 9.55
CA SER A 68 -1.81 -0.81 8.44
C SER A 68 -1.05 -0.77 7.10
N ALA A 69 0.10 -0.12 7.07
CA ALA A 69 0.94 -0.01 5.88
C ALA A 69 1.46 -1.38 5.44
N TYR A 70 2.05 -2.14 6.36
CA TYR A 70 2.59 -3.46 6.09
C TYR A 70 1.54 -4.43 5.58
N TRP A 71 0.40 -4.55 6.27
CA TRP A 71 -0.64 -5.49 5.89
C TRP A 71 -1.35 -5.09 4.60
N THR A 72 -1.43 -3.79 4.30
CA THR A 72 -1.95 -3.32 3.00
C THR A 72 -0.98 -3.69 1.87
N ALA A 73 0.32 -3.44 2.05
CA ALA A 73 1.34 -3.84 1.06
C ALA A 73 1.35 -5.36 0.84
N LYS A 74 1.26 -6.14 1.92
CA LYS A 74 1.17 -7.60 1.85
C LYS A 74 -0.09 -8.05 1.12
N CYS A 75 -1.24 -7.45 1.41
CA CYS A 75 -2.48 -7.77 0.71
C CYS A 75 -2.37 -7.51 -0.79
N MET A 76 -1.76 -6.39 -1.19
CA MET A 76 -1.57 -6.08 -2.61
C MET A 76 -0.63 -7.09 -3.28
N TYR A 77 0.45 -7.49 -2.61
CA TYR A 77 1.34 -8.54 -3.08
C TYR A 77 0.65 -9.91 -3.18
N ASP A 78 -0.15 -10.30 -2.18
CA ASP A 78 -0.87 -11.57 -2.19
C ASP A 78 -1.96 -11.60 -3.28
N TYR A 79 -2.53 -10.44 -3.62
CA TYR A 79 -3.53 -10.30 -4.67
C TYR A 79 -2.93 -10.42 -6.07
N ASP A 80 -1.82 -9.73 -6.32
CA ASP A 80 -1.12 -9.73 -7.61
C ASP A 80 0.37 -9.47 -7.41
N ALA A 81 1.12 -10.55 -7.18
CA ALA A 81 2.56 -10.49 -6.95
C ALA A 81 3.35 -10.07 -8.20
N GLU A 82 2.79 -10.26 -9.41
CA GLU A 82 3.44 -9.95 -10.68
C GLU A 82 3.46 -8.44 -10.93
N ASN A 83 2.36 -7.76 -10.61
CA ASN A 83 2.25 -6.30 -10.76
C ASN A 83 2.58 -5.51 -9.49
N PHE A 84 2.93 -6.19 -8.39
CA PHE A 84 3.29 -5.53 -7.14
C PHE A 84 4.71 -4.94 -7.20
N VAL A 85 4.80 -3.62 -7.01
CA VAL A 85 6.06 -2.88 -6.91
C VAL A 85 6.10 -2.11 -5.61
N PHE A 86 7.22 -2.21 -4.89
CA PHE A 86 7.47 -1.49 -3.65
C PHE A 86 8.87 -0.86 -3.67
N PRO A 87 9.00 0.47 -3.43
CA PRO A 87 10.29 1.16 -3.38
C PRO A 87 11.26 0.69 -2.28
#